data_AF-A0A9D7Q133-F1
#
_entry.id   AF-A0A9D7Q133-F1
#
_cell.length_a   1.000
_cell.length_b   1.000
_cell.length_c   1.000
_cell.angle_alpha   90.00
_cell.angle_beta   90.00
_cell.angle_gamma   90.00
#
_symmetry.space_group_name_H-M   'P 1'
#
loop_
_entity.id
_entity.type
_entity.pdbx_description
1 polymer ?
#
loop_
_entity_poly.entity_id
_entity_poly.type
_entity_poly.pdbx_seq_one_letter_code
_entity_poly.pdbx_strand_id
1 'polypeptide(L)' 'MFSNLGPLEIFLIVLVVLLLFGAKKIPELAQGVGKGMREFKRAIKDVEQDIKVDDTADKDKKN' A
#
# COMPACT_ATOMS: atom_id res chain seq x y z
N MET A 1 -3.93 0.96 -32.82
CA MET A 1 -5.33 0.59 -32.46
C MET A 1 -5.64 0.70 -30.96
N PHE A 2 -4.66 0.79 -30.05
CA PHE A 2 -4.92 1.00 -28.60
C PHE A 2 -4.69 2.44 -28.10
N SER A 3 -4.22 3.36 -28.96
CA SER A 3 -3.96 4.76 -28.60
C SER A 3 -5.20 5.65 -28.50
N ASN A 4 -6.41 5.06 -28.57
CA ASN A 4 -7.68 5.79 -28.53
C ASN A 4 -8.51 5.49 -27.27
N LEU A 5 -7.96 4.82 -26.25
CA LEU A 5 -8.60 4.82 -24.93
C LEU A 5 -8.47 6.21 -24.34
N GLY A 6 -9.35 7.09 -24.79
CA GLY A 6 -9.40 8.47 -24.36
C GLY A 6 -9.86 8.58 -22.91
N PRO A 7 -9.70 9.77 -22.31
CA PRO A 7 -10.24 10.05 -20.99
C PRO A 7 -11.74 9.72 -20.88
N LEU A 8 -12.49 9.78 -21.99
CA LEU A 8 -13.92 9.45 -22.04
C LEU A 8 -14.22 7.95 -21.87
N GLU A 9 -13.54 7.04 -22.58
CA GLU A 9 -13.74 5.60 -22.36
C GLU A 9 -13.40 5.20 -20.92
N ILE A 10 -12.29 5.72 -20.38
CA ILE A 10 -11.89 5.44 -18.99
C ILE A 10 -12.96 5.94 -18.03
N PHE A 11 -13.51 7.13 -18.25
CA PHE A 11 -14.59 7.68 -17.43
C PHE A 11 -15.85 6.80 -17.48
N LEU A 12 -16.22 6.29 -18.65
CA LEU A 12 -17.36 5.38 -18.83
C LEU A 12 -17.16 4.06 -18.07
N ILE A 13 -15.96 3.47 -18.14
CA ILE A 13 -15.61 2.25 -17.41
C ILE A 13 -15.70 2.50 -15.90
N VAL A 14 -15.10 3.60 -15.43
CA VAL A 14 -15.17 3.99 -14.01
C VAL A 14 -16.62 4.21 -13.58
N LEU A 15 -17.45 4.84 -14.40
CA LEU A 15 -18.86 5.05 -14.10
C LEU A 15 -19.61 3.73 -13.94
N VAL A 16 -19.40 2.77 -14.85
CA VAL A 16 -20.03 1.43 -14.74
C VAL A 16 -19.56 0.71 -13.48
N VAL A 17 -18.25 0.72 -13.18
CA VAL A 17 -17.70 0.13 -11.95
C VAL A 17 -18.30 0.81 -10.71
N LEU A 18 -18.45 2.13 -10.70
CA LEU A 18 -19.06 2.88 -9.62
C LEU A 18 -20.56 2.58 -9.45
N LEU A 19 -21.29 2.26 -10.53
CA LEU A 19 -22.68 1.83 -10.43
C LEU A 19 -22.80 0.41 -9.85
N LEU A 20 -21.91 -0.51 -10.23
CA LEU A 20 -21.92 -1.89 -9.74
C LEU A 20 -21.49 -2.00 -8.29
N PHE A 21 -20.38 -1.35 -7.93
CA PHE A 21 -19.80 -1.43 -6.59
C PHE A 21 -20.25 -0.29 -5.68
N GLY A 22 -20.71 0.84 -6.23
CA GLY A 22 -21.04 2.04 -5.48
C GLY A 22 -19.83 2.94 -5.23
N ALA A 23 -20.03 4.26 -5.33
CA ALA A 23 -18.96 5.25 -5.12
C ALA A 23 -18.34 5.24 -3.72
N LYS A 24 -19.05 4.67 -2.73
CA LYS A 24 -18.54 4.54 -1.35
C LYS A 24 -17.61 3.35 -1.16
N LYS A 25 -17.67 2.31 -2.01
CA LYS A 25 -16.86 1.09 -1.83
C LYS A 25 -15.40 1.28 -2.23
N ILE A 26 -15.11 2.07 -3.26
CA ILE A 26 -13.74 2.39 -3.65
C ILE A 26 -12.93 3.07 -2.52
N PRO A 27 -13.41 4.17 -1.89
CA PRO A 27 -12.67 4.80 -0.78
C PRO A 27 -12.66 3.95 0.48
N GLU A 28 -13.72 3.18 0.76
CA GLU A 28 -13.77 2.25 1.90
C GLU A 28 -12.68 1.15 1.79
N LEU A 29 -12.53 0.56 0.60
CA LEU A 29 -11.47 -0.41 0.30
C LEU A 29 -10.08 0.23 0.34
N ALA A 30 -9.92 1.42 -0.25
CA ALA A 30 -8.65 2.14 -0.23
C ALA A 30 -8.21 2.50 1.20
N GLN A 31 -9.15 2.90 2.07
CA GLN A 31 -8.86 3.15 3.48
C GLN A 31 -8.47 1.86 4.22
N GLY A 32 -9.12 0.74 3.95
CA GLY A 32 -8.78 -0.56 4.51
C GLY A 32 -7.37 -1.03 4.11
N VAL A 33 -7.07 -0.99 2.81
CA VAL A 33 -5.75 -1.34 2.26
C VAL A 33 -4.67 -0.38 2.76
N GLY A 34 -4.96 0.93 2.81
CA GLY A 34 -4.01 1.94 3.29
C GLY A 34 -3.64 1.76 4.76
N LYS A 35 -4.61 1.43 5.61
CA LYS A 35 -4.36 1.09 7.02
C LYS A 35 -3.54 -0.19 7.14
N GLY A 36 -3.93 -1.25 6.42
CA GLY A 36 -3.20 -2.52 6.42
C GLY A 36 -1.75 -2.39 5.97
N MET A 37 -1.51 -1.64 4.87
CA MET A 37 -0.17 -1.39 4.35
C MET A 37 0.69 -0.56 5.33
N ARG A 38 0.08 0.40 6.04
CA ARG A 38 0.77 1.21 7.06
C ARG A 38 1.18 0.38 8.27
N GLU A 39 0.30 -0.47 8.79
CA GLU A 39 0.60 -1.36 9.90
C GLU A 39 1.65 -2.41 9.50
N PHE A 40 1.53 -2.99 8.29
CA PHE A 40 2.51 -3.92 7.75
C PHE A 40 3.91 -3.29 7.63
N LYS A 41 3.99 -2.05 7.13
CA LYS A 41 5.26 -1.32 7.03
C LYS A 41 5.87 -1.02 8.41
N ARG A 42 5.03 -0.74 9.42
CA ARG A 42 5.49 -0.54 10.81
C ARG A 42 6.06 -1.82 11.40
N ALA A 43 5.32 -2.92 11.30
CA ALA A 43 5.77 -4.23 11.79
C ALA A 43 7.11 -4.65 11.16
N ILE A 44 7.29 -4.46 9.85
CA ILE A 44 8.58 -4.74 9.18
C ILE A 44 9.70 -3.87 9.74
N LYS A 45 9.44 -2.58 9.98
CA LYS A 45 10.44 -1.65 10.48
C LYS A 45 10.88 -1.99 11.91
N ASP A 46 9.93 -2.37 12.75
CA ASP A 46 10.21 -2.78 14.13
C ASP A 46 11.07 -4.05 14.14
N VAL A 47 10.74 -5.04 13.30
CA VAL A 47 11.55 -6.25 13.11
C VAL A 47 12.96 -5.93 12.59
N GLU A 48 13.09 -5.01 11.63
CA GLU A 48 14.41 -4.59 11.12
C GLU A 48 15.25 -3.87 12.20
N GLN A 49 14.61 -3.11 13.09
CA GLN A 49 15.29 -2.47 14.22
C GLN A 49 15.77 -3.50 15.25
N ASP A 50 14.91 -4.45 15.62
CA ASP A 50 15.27 -5.51 16.57
C ASP A 50 16.45 -6.34 16.06
N ILE A 51 16.45 -6.71 14.77
CA ILE A 51 17.56 -7.45 14.14
C ILE A 51 18.85 -6.62 14.09
N LYS A 52 18.76 -5.30 13.84
CA LYS A 52 19.95 -4.43 13.81
C LYS A 52 20.58 -4.19 15.19
N VAL A 53 19.79 -4.24 16.25
CA VAL A 53 20.28 -4.06 17.63
C VAL A 53 21.10 -5.28 18.08
N ASP A 54 20.71 -6.49 17.67
CA ASP A 54 21.49 -7.71 17.95
C ASP A 54 22.84 -7.74 17.21
N ASP A 55 22.94 -7.19 15.99
CA ASP A 55 24.19 -7.14 15.21
C ASP A 55 25.19 -6.06 15.68
N THR A 56 24.75 -5.05 16.45
CA THR A 56 25.64 -3.98 16.95
C THR A 56 26.17 -4.22 18.35
N ALA A 57 25.56 -5.11 19.14
CA ALA A 57 26.04 -5.46 20.48
C ALA A 57 27.35 -6.28 20.49
N ASP A 58 27.76 -6.88 19.36
CA ASP A 58 28.99 -7.69 19.24
C ASP A 58 30.22 -6.89 18.76
N LYS A 59 30.07 -5.61 18.35
CA LYS A 59 31.20 -4.80 17.83
C LYS A 59 31.90 -3.89 18.84
N ASP A 60 31.37 -3.73 20.05
CA ASP A 60 31.95 -2.86 21.10
C ASP A 60 32.86 -3.59 22.11
N LYS A 61 33.05 -4.91 22.00
CA LYS A 61 33.96 -5.69 22.87
C LYS A 61 35.32 -6.05 22.24
N LYS A 62 35.66 -5.49 21.09
CA LYS A 62 36.94 -5.75 20.41
C LYS A 62 37.63 -4.45 19.98
N ASN A 63 37.91 -3.58 20.94
CA ASN A 63 38.97 -2.57 20.84
C ASN A 63 39.58 -2.31 22.22
#